data_AF-A0A9X4ARF8-F1
#
_entry.id   AF-A0A9X4ARF8-F1
#
_cell.length_a   1.000
_cell.length_b   1.000
_cell.length_c   1.000
_cell.angle_alpha   90.00
_cell.angle_beta   90.00
_cell.angle_gamma   90.00
#
_symmetry.space_group_name_H-M   'P 1'
#
loop_
_entity.id
_entity.type
_entity.pdbx_description
1 polymer ?
#
loop_
_entity_poly.entity_id
_entity_poly.type
_entity_poly.pdbx_seq_one_letter_code
_entity_poly.pdbx_strand_id
1 'polypeptide(L)'
;MGLLAWLGLKRGDTYPNVDALLAELRRALPDDEAVVLRYIAAVVVLLGKVAGVDGRLTEGEEQTLRSLLAHIEGLSPEAIEAVTHALKGKLPELREEELTLCVRELKSLCDGRERVEVIRLLAKVAVADGRLSDVERAELHHVAADLGVPESELAAVEEEVA
;
A
#
# COMPACT_ATOMS: atom_id res chain seq x y z
N MET A 1 20.02 -22.78 4.64
CA MET A 1 19.53 -21.47 4.17
C MET A 1 20.73 -20.59 3.85
N GLY A 2 20.87 -20.11 2.61
CA GLY A 2 22.07 -19.41 2.15
C GLY A 2 22.00 -17.90 2.35
N LEU A 3 23.15 -17.26 2.64
CA LEU A 3 23.32 -15.83 2.92
C LEU A 3 22.66 -14.91 1.86
N LEU A 4 22.64 -15.33 0.59
CA LEU A 4 22.04 -14.57 -0.51
C LEU A 4 20.49 -14.54 -0.45
N ALA A 5 19.86 -15.60 0.05
CA ALA A 5 18.42 -15.62 0.28
C ALA A 5 18.03 -14.80 1.51
N TRP A 6 18.92 -14.74 2.51
CA TRP A 6 18.77 -13.89 3.68
C TRP A 6 18.94 -12.40 3.34
N LEU A 7 19.78 -12.07 2.36
CA LEU A 7 19.98 -10.71 1.83
C LEU A 7 18.94 -10.27 0.78
N GLY A 8 17.94 -11.10 0.45
CA GLY A 8 16.95 -10.76 -0.58
C GLY A 8 17.50 -10.69 -2.02
N LEU A 9 18.72 -11.18 -2.28
CA LEU A 9 19.42 -11.06 -3.56
C LEU A 9 19.21 -12.26 -4.50
N LYS A 10 18.21 -13.10 -4.25
CA LYS A 10 17.82 -14.12 -5.24
C LYS A 10 17.25 -13.42 -6.47
N ARG A 11 18.02 -13.36 -7.56
CA ARG A 11 17.45 -13.26 -8.92
C ARG A 11 16.60 -14.51 -9.13
N GLY A 12 15.29 -14.40 -8.90
CA GLY A 12 14.37 -15.52 -9.00
C GLY A 12 12.96 -15.11 -9.37
N ASP A 13 12.47 -14.03 -8.76
CA ASP A 13 11.07 -13.65 -8.89
C ASP A 13 11.00 -12.25 -9.50
N THR A 14 10.55 -12.15 -10.75
CA THR A 14 10.14 -10.88 -11.35
C THR A 14 8.69 -10.61 -10.97
N TYR A 15 8.43 -9.42 -10.46
CA TYR A 15 7.11 -8.98 -10.01
C TYR A 15 6.67 -7.86 -10.94
N PRO A 16 6.22 -8.18 -12.17
CA PRO A 16 6.16 -7.21 -13.26
C PRO A 16 5.29 -5.99 -12.93
N ASN A 17 4.26 -6.15 -12.11
CA ASN A 17 3.38 -5.05 -11.73
C ASN A 17 4.03 -4.16 -10.67
N VAL A 18 4.66 -4.77 -9.66
CA VAL A 18 5.38 -4.04 -8.60
C VAL A 18 6.64 -3.38 -9.16
N ASP A 19 7.37 -4.07 -10.05
CA ASP A 19 8.56 -3.56 -10.75
C ASP A 19 8.21 -2.36 -11.64
N ALA A 20 7.08 -2.42 -12.36
CA ALA A 20 6.59 -1.31 -13.16
C ALA A 20 6.23 -0.10 -12.28
N LEU A 21 5.49 -0.33 -11.19
CA LEU A 21 5.15 0.71 -10.21
C LEU A 21 6.43 1.34 -9.62
N LEU A 22 7.39 0.54 -9.19
CA LEU A 22 8.67 1.03 -8.66
C LEU A 22 9.45 1.84 -9.70
N ALA A 23 9.43 1.46 -10.97
CA ALA A 23 10.07 2.21 -12.04
C ALA A 23 9.39 3.56 -12.29
N GLU A 24 8.05 3.63 -12.18
CA GLU A 24 7.30 4.88 -12.25
C GLU A 24 7.59 5.79 -11.05
N LEU A 25 7.54 5.23 -9.83
CA LEU A 25 7.89 5.94 -8.61
C LEU A 25 9.32 6.47 -8.68
N ARG A 26 10.29 5.67 -9.13
CA ARG A 26 11.69 6.10 -9.29
C ARG A 26 11.86 7.25 -10.28
N ARG A 27 11.01 7.32 -11.31
CA ARG A 27 11.02 8.42 -12.29
C ARG A 27 10.44 9.70 -11.71
N ALA A 28 9.39 9.58 -10.90
CA ALA A 28 8.72 10.70 -10.25
C ALA A 28 9.47 11.24 -9.04
N LEU A 29 10.18 10.34 -8.35
CA LEU A 29 10.93 10.56 -7.13
C LEU A 29 12.40 10.15 -7.32
N PRO A 30 13.15 10.87 -8.16
CA PRO A 30 14.52 10.50 -8.49
C PRO A 30 15.47 10.64 -7.28
N ASP A 31 15.18 11.60 -6.39
CA ASP A 31 16.03 11.98 -5.26
C ASP A 31 15.72 11.20 -3.98
N ASP A 32 14.59 10.48 -3.93
CA ASP A 32 14.21 9.68 -2.76
C ASP A 32 15.00 8.36 -2.65
N GLU A 33 15.10 7.91 -1.40
CA GLU A 33 15.75 6.65 -1.09
C GLU A 33 14.94 5.45 -1.60
N ALA A 34 15.63 4.41 -2.10
CA ALA A 34 14.98 3.20 -2.60
C ALA A 34 14.12 2.47 -1.55
N VAL A 35 14.37 2.70 -0.26
CA VAL A 35 13.53 2.18 0.83
C VAL A 35 12.17 2.88 0.89
N VAL A 36 12.13 4.20 0.70
CA VAL A 36 10.91 5.00 0.67
C VAL A 36 10.05 4.59 -0.51
N LEU A 37 10.65 4.40 -1.70
CA LEU A 37 9.91 3.97 -2.88
C LEU A 37 9.27 2.58 -2.71
N ARG A 38 9.97 1.64 -2.04
CA ARG A 38 9.43 0.32 -1.73
C ARG A 38 8.28 0.38 -0.72
N TYR A 39 8.42 1.22 0.30
CA TYR A 39 7.33 1.48 1.25
C TYR A 39 6.09 2.01 0.53
N ILE A 40 6.23 3.06 -0.29
CA ILE A 40 5.13 3.66 -1.05
C ILE A 40 4.50 2.61 -1.98
N ALA A 41 5.31 1.87 -2.75
CA ALA A 41 4.81 0.84 -3.64
C ALA A 41 4.00 -0.22 -2.90
N ALA A 42 4.48 -0.68 -1.74
CA ALA A 42 3.78 -1.69 -0.95
C ALA A 42 2.46 -1.17 -0.37
N VAL A 43 2.43 0.06 0.14
CA VAL A 43 1.19 0.70 0.62
C VAL A 43 0.18 0.86 -0.52
N VAL A 44 0.62 1.35 -1.67
CA VAL A 44 -0.20 1.54 -2.87
C VAL A 44 -0.82 0.22 -3.36
N VAL A 45 -0.02 -0.84 -3.37
CA VAL A 45 -0.49 -2.19 -3.73
C VAL A 45 -1.56 -2.70 -2.76
N LEU A 46 -1.33 -2.56 -1.45
CA LEU A 46 -2.32 -2.98 -0.45
C LEU A 46 -3.57 -2.11 -0.46
N LEU A 47 -3.42 -0.83 -0.80
CA LEU A 47 -4.56 0.06 -0.99
C LEU A 47 -5.43 -0.40 -2.16
N GLY A 48 -4.80 -0.74 -3.29
CA GLY A 48 -5.53 -1.32 -4.41
C GLY A 48 -6.23 -2.63 -4.05
N LYS A 49 -5.65 -3.43 -3.14
CA LYS A 49 -6.28 -4.66 -2.65
C LYS A 49 -7.50 -4.42 -1.76
N VAL A 50 -7.46 -3.37 -0.93
CA VAL A 50 -8.55 -3.04 0.02
C VAL A 50 -9.65 -2.21 -0.63
N ALA A 51 -9.31 -1.10 -1.28
CA ALA A 51 -10.26 -0.15 -1.88
C ALA A 51 -10.61 -0.53 -3.32
N GLY A 52 -9.63 -0.97 -4.11
CA GLY A 52 -9.78 -1.31 -5.51
C GLY A 52 -10.24 -2.75 -5.76
N VAL A 53 -11.24 -3.24 -5.03
CA VAL A 53 -11.78 -4.62 -5.19
C VAL A 53 -12.27 -4.87 -6.62
N ASP A 54 -12.76 -3.84 -7.31
CA ASP A 54 -13.17 -3.88 -8.72
C ASP A 54 -12.04 -3.51 -9.72
N GLY A 55 -10.83 -3.31 -9.20
CA GLY A 55 -9.64 -2.90 -9.93
C GLY A 55 -9.51 -1.40 -10.17
N ARG A 56 -10.32 -0.56 -9.51
CA ARG A 56 -10.28 0.91 -9.66
C ARG A 56 -10.49 1.62 -8.32
N LEU A 57 -9.86 2.79 -8.17
CA LEU A 57 -10.20 3.74 -7.11
C LEU A 57 -11.25 4.73 -7.63
N THR A 58 -12.11 5.21 -6.74
CA THR A 58 -13.04 6.30 -7.03
C THR A 58 -12.36 7.66 -6.94
N GLU A 59 -13.03 8.72 -7.41
CA GLU A 59 -12.49 10.09 -7.31
C GLU A 59 -12.29 10.55 -5.85
N GLY A 60 -13.16 10.13 -4.93
CA GLY A 60 -13.06 10.47 -3.50
C GLY A 60 -11.92 9.71 -2.81
N GLU A 61 -11.73 8.44 -3.14
CA GLU A 61 -10.59 7.64 -2.68
C GLU A 61 -9.26 8.21 -3.18
N GLU A 62 -9.19 8.59 -4.47
CA GLU A 62 -8.00 9.25 -5.03
C GLU A 62 -7.67 10.57 -4.34
N GLN A 63 -8.68 11.41 -4.07
CA GLN A 63 -8.47 12.69 -3.37
C GLN A 63 -8.01 12.47 -1.93
N THR A 64 -8.59 11.48 -1.24
CA THR A 64 -8.21 11.12 0.12
C THR A 64 -6.79 10.60 0.17
N LEU A 65 -6.41 9.71 -0.74
CA LEU A 65 -5.04 9.26 -0.89
C LEU A 65 -4.08 10.43 -1.14
N ARG A 66 -4.42 11.32 -2.09
CA ARG A 66 -3.61 12.51 -2.39
C ARG A 66 -3.39 13.38 -1.15
N SER A 67 -4.46 13.60 -0.38
CA SER A 67 -4.40 14.37 0.86
C SER A 67 -3.49 13.69 1.88
N LEU A 68 -3.62 12.38 2.08
CA LEU A 68 -2.80 11.64 3.04
C LEU A 68 -1.32 11.63 2.65
N LEU A 69 -1.01 11.43 1.37
CA LEU A 69 0.36 11.50 0.85
C LEU A 69 0.97 12.91 1.00
N ALA A 70 0.15 13.97 0.92
CA ALA A 70 0.60 15.35 1.14
C ALA A 70 1.05 15.65 2.57
N HIS A 71 0.70 14.79 3.53
CA HIS A 71 1.16 14.92 4.92
C HIS A 71 2.47 14.16 5.18
N ILE A 72 3.00 13.43 4.20
CA ILE A 72 4.29 12.75 4.32
C ILE A 72 5.41 13.76 4.07
N GLU A 73 6.21 14.05 5.10
CA GLU A 73 7.39 14.89 4.96
C GLU A 73 8.35 14.31 3.91
N GLY A 74 8.74 15.14 2.94
CA GLY A 74 9.64 14.75 1.86
C GLY A 74 8.95 14.40 0.53
N LEU A 75 7.63 14.16 0.52
CA LEU A 75 6.90 13.96 -0.73
C LEU A 75 6.55 15.29 -1.40
N SER A 76 7.09 15.55 -2.59
CA SER A 76 6.71 16.72 -3.36
C SER A 76 5.30 16.58 -3.95
N PRO A 77 4.60 17.68 -4.29
CA PRO A 77 3.33 17.61 -5.00
C PRO A 77 3.40 16.76 -6.28
N GLU A 78 4.48 16.87 -7.06
CA GLU A 78 4.72 16.09 -8.28
C GLU A 78 4.86 14.59 -7.99
N ALA A 79 5.46 14.23 -6.86
CA ALA A 79 5.52 12.86 -6.36
C ALA A 79 4.13 12.27 -6.15
N ILE A 80 3.30 13.05 -5.43
CA ILE A 80 1.95 12.66 -5.06
C ILE A 80 1.09 12.51 -6.32
N GLU A 81 1.23 13.42 -7.29
CA GLU A 81 0.60 13.31 -8.60
C GLU A 81 1.00 12.02 -9.32
N ALA A 82 2.28 11.68 -9.33
CA ALA A 82 2.76 10.48 -10.01
C ALA A 82 2.29 9.19 -9.34
N VAL A 83 2.30 9.13 -8.00
CA VAL A 83 1.74 8.02 -7.24
C VAL A 83 0.25 7.86 -7.55
N THR A 84 -0.50 8.96 -7.54
CA THR A 84 -1.94 8.97 -7.85
C THR A 84 -2.19 8.61 -9.32
N HIS A 85 -1.31 9.03 -10.24
CA HIS A 85 -1.42 8.70 -11.66
C HIS A 85 -1.13 7.23 -11.95
N ALA A 86 -0.13 6.64 -11.29
CA ALA A 86 0.14 5.20 -11.36
C ALA A 86 -1.08 4.37 -10.92
N LEU A 87 -1.89 4.93 -10.02
CA LEU A 87 -3.14 4.35 -9.53
C LEU A 87 -4.36 4.61 -10.41
N LYS A 88 -4.38 5.69 -11.21
CA LYS A 88 -5.49 6.05 -12.13
C LYS A 88 -5.73 5.05 -13.26
N GLY A 89 -4.86 4.05 -13.42
CA GLY A 89 -5.05 2.93 -14.36
C GLY A 89 -6.02 1.88 -13.84
N LYS A 90 -6.14 0.76 -14.58
CA LYS A 90 -6.50 -0.49 -13.89
C LYS A 90 -5.34 -0.75 -12.95
N LEU A 91 -5.61 -0.84 -11.64
CA LEU A 91 -4.71 -1.55 -10.76
C LEU A 91 -4.41 -2.88 -11.47
N PRO A 92 -3.14 -3.19 -11.78
CA PRO A 92 -2.85 -4.45 -12.42
C PRO A 92 -3.50 -5.57 -11.59
N GLU A 93 -4.02 -6.62 -12.23
CA GLU A 93 -4.43 -7.81 -11.49
C GLU A 93 -3.19 -8.34 -10.77
N LEU A 94 -3.03 -7.91 -9.51
CA LEU A 94 -1.88 -8.20 -8.70
C LEU A 94 -1.90 -9.68 -8.40
N ARG A 95 -0.80 -10.35 -8.69
CA ARG A 95 -0.66 -11.77 -8.35
C ARG A 95 -0.53 -11.88 -6.84
N GLU A 96 -1.00 -13.00 -6.29
CA GLU A 96 -0.88 -13.29 -4.85
C GLU A 96 0.57 -13.21 -4.34
N GLU A 97 1.53 -13.59 -5.20
CA GLU A 97 2.96 -13.48 -4.94
C GLU A 97 3.45 -12.02 -4.78
N GLU A 98 2.84 -11.08 -5.51
CA GLU A 98 3.14 -9.64 -5.45
C GLU A 98 2.56 -9.02 -4.18
N LEU A 99 1.35 -9.43 -3.78
CA LEU A 99 0.75 -9.04 -2.50
C LEU A 99 1.60 -9.55 -1.32
N THR A 100 2.01 -10.83 -1.37
CA THR A 100 2.88 -11.45 -0.37
C THR A 100 4.22 -10.72 -0.25
N LEU A 101 4.80 -10.30 -1.38
CA LEU A 101 5.99 -9.46 -1.41
C LEU A 101 5.76 -8.14 -0.65
N CYS A 102 4.70 -7.41 -0.98
CA CYS A 102 4.41 -6.11 -0.36
C CYS A 102 4.16 -6.21 1.15
N VAL A 103 3.41 -7.22 1.60
CA VAL A 103 3.22 -7.53 3.02
C VAL A 103 4.57 -7.79 3.70
N ARG A 104 5.44 -8.60 3.08
CA ARG A 104 6.77 -8.91 3.63
C ARG A 104 7.65 -7.67 3.72
N GLU A 105 7.69 -6.84 2.69
CA GLU A 105 8.45 -5.58 2.70
C GLU A 105 7.96 -4.70 3.84
N LEU A 106 6.64 -4.47 3.98
CA LEU A 106 6.11 -3.66 5.07
C LEU A 106 6.43 -4.22 6.45
N LYS A 107 6.35 -5.54 6.66
CA LYS A 107 6.76 -6.15 7.94
C LYS A 107 8.25 -6.00 8.24
N SER A 108 9.08 -5.82 7.22
CA SER A 108 10.52 -5.59 7.39
C SER A 108 10.86 -4.12 7.60
N LEU A 109 10.04 -3.21 7.06
CA LEU A 109 10.25 -1.76 7.13
C LEU A 109 9.57 -1.12 8.34
N CYS A 110 8.48 -1.72 8.82
CA CYS A 110 7.61 -1.15 9.84
C CYS A 110 7.63 -1.99 11.13
N ASP A 111 7.61 -1.32 12.27
CA ASP A 111 7.35 -1.94 13.56
C ASP A 111 5.85 -2.27 13.78
N GLY A 112 5.47 -2.73 14.97
CA GLY A 112 4.07 -3.04 15.29
C GLY A 112 3.12 -1.85 15.20
N ARG A 113 3.57 -0.68 15.65
CA ARG A 113 2.76 0.54 15.67
C ARG A 113 2.62 1.10 14.25
N GLU A 114 3.71 1.15 13.50
CA GLU A 114 3.70 1.62 12.12
C GLU A 114 2.80 0.75 11.23
N ARG A 115 2.73 -0.56 11.47
CA ARG A 115 1.77 -1.44 10.77
C ARG A 115 0.31 -1.10 11.06
N VAL A 116 -0.02 -0.65 12.28
CA VAL A 116 -1.36 -0.15 12.61
C VAL A 116 -1.65 1.16 11.86
N GLU A 117 -0.67 2.05 11.75
CA GLU A 117 -0.81 3.29 10.96
C GLU A 117 -1.01 3.01 9.47
N VAL A 118 -0.36 1.98 8.92
CA VAL A 118 -0.63 1.53 7.54
C VAL A 118 -2.07 1.05 7.40
N ILE A 119 -2.57 0.20 8.30
CA ILE A 119 -3.98 -0.25 8.27
C ILE A 119 -4.95 0.93 8.39
N ARG A 120 -4.66 1.88 9.27
CA ARG A 120 -5.44 3.12 9.43
C ARG A 120 -5.47 3.94 8.16
N LEU A 121 -4.34 4.07 7.46
CA LEU A 121 -4.26 4.74 6.17
C LEU A 121 -5.16 4.05 5.13
N LEU A 122 -5.07 2.72 5.01
CA LEU A 122 -5.88 1.93 4.07
C LEU A 122 -7.38 2.11 4.36
N ALA A 123 -7.77 2.04 5.63
CA ALA A 123 -9.15 2.20 6.07
C ALA A 123 -9.69 3.61 5.77
N LYS A 124 -8.91 4.66 6.06
CA LYS A 124 -9.29 6.06 5.77
C LYS A 124 -9.55 6.30 4.29
N VAL A 125 -8.73 5.73 3.42
CA VAL A 125 -8.95 5.86 1.97
C VAL A 125 -10.19 5.08 1.54
N ALA A 126 -10.33 3.82 1.93
CA ALA A 126 -11.48 3.01 1.52
C ALA A 126 -12.84 3.53 2.02
N VAL A 127 -12.85 4.32 3.10
CA VAL A 127 -14.04 4.99 3.62
C VAL A 127 -14.36 6.31 2.89
N ALA A 128 -13.48 6.82 2.02
CA ALA A 128 -13.59 8.17 1.45
C ALA A 128 -14.97 8.50 0.84
N ASP A 129 -15.64 7.51 0.25
CA ASP A 129 -16.96 7.66 -0.38
C ASP A 129 -18.15 7.33 0.55
N GLY A 130 -17.89 7.13 1.85
CA GLY A 130 -18.93 6.96 2.87
C GLY A 130 -18.58 5.90 3.89
N ARG A 131 -18.86 4.62 3.59
CA ARG A 131 -18.64 3.49 4.50
C ARG A 131 -17.93 2.37 3.76
N LEU A 132 -17.09 1.62 4.47
CA LEU A 132 -16.55 0.36 3.95
C LEU A 132 -17.70 -0.55 3.50
N SER A 133 -17.61 -1.03 2.26
CA SER A 133 -18.40 -2.17 1.81
C SER A 133 -18.00 -3.43 2.58
N ASP A 134 -18.88 -4.44 2.58
CA ASP A 134 -18.57 -5.71 3.26
C ASP A 134 -17.34 -6.41 2.65
N VAL A 135 -17.06 -6.15 1.36
CA VAL A 135 -15.91 -6.73 0.66
C VAL A 135 -14.62 -5.99 1.00
N GLU A 136 -14.60 -4.65 0.96
CA GLU A 136 -13.44 -3.86 1.41
C GLU A 136 -13.09 -4.17 2.86
N ARG A 137 -14.10 -4.32 3.72
CA ARG A 137 -13.90 -4.69 5.12
C ARG A 137 -13.23 -6.05 5.26
N ALA A 138 -13.70 -7.06 4.53
CA ALA A 138 -13.07 -8.38 4.55
C ALA A 138 -11.61 -8.34 4.08
N GLU A 139 -11.31 -7.54 3.05
CA GLU A 139 -9.95 -7.38 2.54
C GLU A 139 -9.05 -6.61 3.51
N LEU A 140 -9.57 -5.57 4.18
CA LEU A 140 -8.87 -4.85 5.23
C LEU A 140 -8.48 -5.80 6.38
N HIS A 141 -9.41 -6.67 6.80
CA HIS A 141 -9.20 -7.70 7.82
C HIS A 141 -8.12 -8.71 7.39
N HIS A 142 -8.16 -9.19 6.15
CA HIS A 142 -7.12 -10.09 5.62
C HIS A 142 -5.74 -9.43 5.61
N VAL A 143 -5.64 -8.19 5.10
CA VAL A 143 -4.37 -7.45 5.04
C VAL A 143 -3.84 -7.16 6.45
N ALA A 144 -4.71 -6.82 7.41
CA ALA A 144 -4.33 -6.62 8.81
C ALA A 144 -3.76 -7.90 9.44
N ALA A 145 -4.41 -9.05 9.21
CA ALA A 145 -3.92 -10.34 9.66
C ALA A 145 -2.54 -10.69 9.07
N ASP A 146 -2.35 -10.45 7.76
CA ASP A 146 -1.09 -10.69 7.05
C ASP A 146 0.06 -9.81 7.57
N LEU A 147 -0.23 -8.53 7.83
CA LEU A 147 0.70 -7.60 8.48
C LEU A 147 0.94 -7.97 9.94
N GLY A 148 0.07 -8.77 10.56
CA GLY A 148 0.16 -9.17 11.97
C GLY A 148 -0.29 -8.04 12.91
N VAL A 149 -1.28 -7.26 12.49
CA VAL A 149 -1.98 -6.28 13.33
C VAL A 149 -2.99 -7.02 14.21
N PRO A 150 -3.01 -6.78 15.54
CA PRO A 150 -3.98 -7.41 16.43
C PRO A 150 -5.42 -6.98 16.10
N GLU A 151 -6.36 -7.91 16.25
CA GLU A 151 -7.80 -7.66 16.04
C GLU A 151 -8.33 -6.47 16.85
N SER A 152 -7.84 -6.28 18.08
CA SER A 152 -8.24 -5.16 18.94
C SER A 152 -7.81 -3.80 18.39
N GLU A 153 -6.65 -3.73 17.73
CA GLU A 153 -6.16 -2.50 17.10
C GLU A 153 -6.92 -2.24 15.78
N LEU A 154 -7.23 -3.31 15.03
CA LEU A 154 -8.05 -3.20 13.82
C LEU A 154 -9.45 -2.68 14.17
N ALA A 155 -10.09 -3.22 15.20
CA ALA A 155 -11.40 -2.76 15.64
C ALA A 155 -11.39 -1.28 16.07
N ALA A 156 -10.32 -0.83 16.74
CA ALA A 156 -10.15 0.58 17.11
C ALA A 156 -9.97 1.49 15.87
N VAL A 157 -9.24 1.01 14.86
CA VAL A 157 -9.14 1.72 13.57
C VAL A 157 -10.49 1.81 12.88
N GLU A 158 -11.27 0.71 12.84
CA GLU A 158 -12.60 0.70 12.23
C GLU A 158 -13.58 1.63 12.95
N GLU A 159 -13.50 1.75 14.28
CA GLU A 159 -14.30 2.70 15.06
C GLU A 159 -13.90 4.15 14.78
N GLU A 160 -12.62 4.44 14.57
CA GLU A 160 -12.14 5.79 14.25
C GLU A 160 -12.63 6.29 12.88
N VAL A 161 -12.74 5.39 11.92
CA VAL A 161 -13.12 5.74 10.54
C VAL A 161 -14.61 5.58 10.26
N ALA A 162 -15.40 5.00 11.17
CA ALA A 162 -16.85 4.81 11.01
C ALA A 162 -17.66 6.11 11.18
#